data_AF-A0A942FVF4-F1
#
_entry.id   AF-A0A942FVF4-F1
#
_cell.length_a   1.000
_cell.length_b   1.000
_cell.length_c   1.000
_cell.angle_alpha   90.00
_cell.angle_beta   90.00
_cell.angle_gamma   90.00
#
_symmetry.space_group_name_H-M   'P 1'
#
loop_
_entity.id
_entity.type
_entity.pdbx_description
1 polymer ?
#
loop_
_entity_poly.entity_id
_entity_poly.type
_entity_poly.pdbx_seq_one_letter_code
_entity_poly.pdbx_strand_id
1 'polypeptide(L)'
;MRLRLLAPGIDAAAVRRADLERLHAAFRAMPGVRELRINPLARSCLIAYDRELIPDTAWPDLFAQRRTPAALALLGLLHTAARACGLSPTPKGDVS
;
A
#
# COMPACT_ATOMS: atom_id res chain seq x y z
N MET A 1 8.50 2.30 12.69
CA MET A 1 7.39 3.29 12.74
C MET A 1 6.07 2.59 12.45
N ARG A 2 4.94 3.19 12.84
CA ARG A 2 3.59 2.66 12.52
C ARG A 2 2.73 3.76 11.92
N LEU A 3 2.10 3.48 10.80
CA LEU A 3 1.18 4.38 10.12
C LEU A 3 -0.20 3.74 10.04
N ARG A 4 -1.23 4.49 10.44
CA ARG A 4 -2.63 4.10 10.27
C ARG A 4 -3.22 4.86 9.10
N LEU A 5 -3.79 4.14 8.14
CA LEU A 5 -4.53 4.70 7.02
C LEU A 5 -6.02 4.50 7.27
N LEU A 6 -6.77 5.58 7.11
CA LEU A 6 -8.23 5.52 7.00
C LEU A 6 -8.54 5.41 5.51
N ALA A 7 -9.34 4.42 5.15
CA ALA A 7 -9.68 4.11 3.78
C ALA A 7 -11.20 4.16 3.61
N PRO A 8 -11.80 5.37 3.64
CA PRO A 8 -13.25 5.57 3.48
C PRO A 8 -13.76 5.22 2.07
N GLY A 9 -12.90 4.71 1.17
CA GLY A 9 -13.26 4.10 -0.11
C GLY A 9 -13.22 2.58 -0.13
N ILE A 10 -12.77 1.91 0.95
CA ILE A 10 -12.85 0.45 1.05
C ILE A 10 -14.31 0.10 1.33
N ASP A 11 -14.95 -0.57 0.38
CA ASP A 11 -16.22 -1.26 0.59
C ASP A 11 -15.90 -2.69 1.07
N ALA A 12 -16.25 -2.99 2.32
CA ALA A 12 -16.02 -4.30 2.92
C ALA A 12 -16.73 -5.44 2.17
N ALA A 13 -17.84 -5.17 1.50
CA ALA A 13 -18.55 -6.16 0.70
C ALA A 13 -17.87 -6.44 -0.65
N ALA A 14 -17.16 -5.44 -1.20
CA ALA A 14 -16.43 -5.57 -2.46
C ALA A 14 -15.04 -6.19 -2.29
N VAL A 15 -14.48 -6.17 -1.09
CA VAL A 15 -13.16 -6.74 -0.81
C VAL A 15 -13.25 -8.27 -0.72
N ARG A 16 -12.85 -8.94 -1.79
CA ARG A 16 -12.76 -10.41 -1.78
C ARG A 16 -11.57 -10.85 -0.93
N ARG A 17 -11.74 -11.97 -0.21
CA ARG A 17 -10.67 -12.56 0.59
C ARG A 17 -9.39 -12.81 -0.21
N ALA A 18 -9.50 -13.29 -1.45
CA ALA A 18 -8.36 -13.50 -2.33
C ALA A 18 -7.59 -12.20 -2.66
N ASP A 19 -8.27 -11.05 -2.71
CA ASP A 19 -7.63 -9.76 -2.94
C ASP A 19 -6.87 -9.29 -1.68
N LEU A 20 -7.41 -9.55 -0.49
CA LEU A 20 -6.72 -9.28 0.78
C LEU A 20 -5.46 -10.14 0.93
N GLU A 21 -5.53 -11.44 0.63
CA GLU A 21 -4.37 -12.32 0.72
C GLU A 21 -3.26 -11.88 -0.25
N ARG A 22 -3.60 -11.51 -1.48
CA ARG A 22 -2.64 -10.96 -2.46
C ARG A 22 -2.03 -9.65 -1.98
N LEU A 23 -2.84 -8.76 -1.40
CA LEU A 23 -2.37 -7.50 -0.83
C LEU A 23 -1.42 -7.73 0.36
N HIS A 24 -1.77 -8.65 1.26
CA HIS A 24 -0.90 -9.06 2.36
C HIS A 24 0.41 -9.68 1.86
N ALA A 25 0.36 -10.51 0.83
CA ALA A 25 1.55 -11.10 0.21
C ALA A 25 2.46 -10.02 -0.39
N ALA A 26 1.91 -9.04 -1.12
CA ALA A 26 2.67 -7.94 -1.71
C ALA A 26 3.36 -7.10 -0.63
N PHE A 27 2.65 -6.72 0.44
CA PHE A 27 3.24 -5.97 1.54
C PHE A 27 4.29 -6.76 2.31
N ARG A 28 4.12 -8.09 2.50
CA ARG A 28 5.17 -8.93 3.09
C ARG A 28 6.43 -9.02 2.21
N ALA A 29 6.26 -9.00 0.89
CA ALA A 29 7.37 -9.03 -0.04
C ALA A 29 8.10 -7.68 -0.16
N MET A 30 7.52 -6.60 0.37
CA MET A 30 8.10 -5.26 0.28
C MET A 30 9.23 -5.07 1.30
N PRO A 31 10.45 -4.74 0.86
CA PRO A 31 11.55 -4.41 1.76
C PRO A 31 11.17 -3.30 2.74
N GLY A 32 11.48 -3.49 4.03
CA GLY A 32 11.21 -2.51 5.07
C GLY A 32 9.79 -2.55 5.65
N VAL A 33 8.83 -3.28 5.06
CA VAL A 33 7.55 -3.56 5.74
C VAL A 33 7.73 -4.71 6.71
N ARG A 34 7.28 -4.51 7.94
CA ARG A 34 7.33 -5.51 9.02
C ARG A 34 5.97 -6.16 9.24
N GLU A 35 4.90 -5.37 9.14
CA GLU A 35 3.54 -5.84 9.41
C GLU A 35 2.52 -5.03 8.62
N LEU A 36 1.51 -5.71 8.08
CA LEU A 36 0.28 -5.10 7.57
C LEU A 36 -0.89 -5.70 8.33
N ARG A 37 -1.76 -4.85 8.89
CA ARG A 37 -3.03 -5.26 9.48
C ARG A 37 -4.16 -4.50 8.81
N ILE A 38 -5.11 -5.21 8.21
CA ILE A 38 -6.30 -4.61 7.61
C ILE A 38 -7.49 -4.88 8.54
N ASN A 39 -8.25 -3.84 8.83
CA ASN A 39 -9.54 -3.94 9.51
C ASN A 39 -10.63 -3.43 8.56
N PRO A 40 -11.27 -4.34 7.80
CA PRO A 40 -12.32 -3.96 6.84
C PRO A 40 -13.52 -3.31 7.53
N LEU A 41 -13.89 -3.78 8.72
CA LEU A 41 -15.03 -3.25 9.49
C LEU A 41 -14.79 -1.78 9.90
N ALA A 42 -13.56 -1.47 10.31
CA ALA A 42 -13.16 -0.10 10.64
C ALA A 42 -12.62 0.68 9.43
N ARG A 43 -12.69 0.10 8.22
CA ARG A 43 -12.21 0.69 6.96
C ARG A 43 -10.82 1.31 7.09
N SER A 44 -9.92 0.59 7.74
CA SER A 44 -8.58 1.08 8.05
C SER A 44 -7.53 0.00 7.89
N CYS A 45 -6.29 0.41 7.66
CA CYS A 45 -5.15 -0.47 7.74
C CYS A 45 -4.01 0.16 8.56
N LEU A 46 -3.19 -0.69 9.15
CA LEU A 46 -2.00 -0.33 9.89
C LEU A 46 -0.79 -0.94 9.20
N ILE A 47 0.22 -0.13 8.97
CA ILE A 47 1.49 -0.53 8.36
C ILE A 47 2.59 -0.28 9.39
N ALA A 48 3.30 -1.34 9.80
CA ALA A 48 4.53 -1.22 10.54
C ALA A 48 5.72 -1.35 9.58
N TYR A 49 6.65 -0.40 9.64
CA TYR A 49 7.78 -0.35 8.71
C TYR A 49 9.08 0.11 9.39
N ASP A 50 10.19 -0.20 8.73
CA ASP A 50 11.53 0.22 9.05
C ASP A 50 11.83 1.60 8.45
N ARG A 51 12.21 2.55 9.31
CA ARG A 51 12.49 3.94 8.90
C ARG A 51 13.82 4.10 8.18
N GLU A 52 14.73 3.15 8.33
CA GLU A 52 16.02 3.15 7.64
C GLU A 52 15.85 2.75 6.17
N LEU A 53 14.85 1.94 5.86
CA LEU A 53 14.52 1.50 4.50
C LEU A 53 13.41 2.33 3.85
N ILE A 54 12.42 2.77 4.64
CA ILE A 54 11.30 3.60 4.19
C ILE A 54 11.28 4.86 5.06
N PRO A 55 11.80 6.01 4.57
CA PRO A 55 11.81 7.24 5.34
C PRO A 55 10.40 7.64 5.81
N ASP A 56 10.30 8.24 7.00
CA ASP A 56 9.00 8.62 7.58
C ASP A 56 8.22 9.62 6.74
N THR A 57 8.90 10.39 5.89
CA THR A 57 8.29 11.33 4.93
C THR A 57 7.70 10.63 3.69
N ALA A 58 8.14 9.41 3.37
CA ALA A 58 7.74 8.73 2.15
C ALA A 58 6.23 8.50 2.07
N TRP A 59 5.62 8.03 3.16
CA TRP A 59 4.18 7.79 3.22
C TRP A 59 3.36 9.10 3.17
N PRO A 60 3.60 10.11 4.04
CA PRO A 60 2.92 11.40 3.92
C PRO A 60 3.08 12.06 2.56
N ASP A 61 4.27 12.02 1.97
CA ASP A 61 4.52 12.59 0.65
C ASP A 61 3.74 11.85 -0.44
N LEU A 62 3.73 10.51 -0.41
CA LEU A 62 2.97 9.70 -1.35
C LEU A 62 1.45 9.96 -1.24
N PHE A 63 0.89 10.00 -0.03
CA PHE A 63 -0.55 10.25 0.17
C PHE A 63 -0.95 11.69 -0.15
N ALA A 64 -0.04 12.65 0.01
CA ALA A 64 -0.24 14.02 -0.43
C ALA A 64 0.04 14.23 -1.93
N GLN A 65 0.28 13.15 -2.68
CA GLN A 65 0.63 13.17 -4.11
C GLN A 65 1.86 14.04 -4.44
N ARG A 66 2.78 14.21 -3.48
CA ARG A 66 4.03 14.94 -3.69
C ARG A 66 5.06 14.03 -4.36
N ARG A 67 5.71 14.54 -5.41
CA ARG A 67 6.76 13.84 -6.16
C ARG A 67 8.14 14.03 -5.52
N THR A 68 8.28 13.69 -4.24
CA THR A 68 9.58 13.73 -3.55
C THR A 68 10.39 12.46 -3.83
N PRO A 69 11.72 12.47 -3.68
CA PRO A 69 12.54 11.26 -3.82
C PRO A 69 12.06 10.11 -2.91
N ALA A 70 11.65 10.43 -1.68
CA ALA A 70 11.14 9.44 -0.72
C ALA A 70 9.83 8.80 -1.20
N ALA A 71 8.88 9.60 -1.70
CA ALA A 71 7.62 9.09 -2.25
C ALA A 71 7.83 8.23 -3.51
N LEU A 72 8.74 8.64 -4.39
CA LEU A 72 9.05 7.90 -5.62
C LEU A 72 9.75 6.57 -5.31
N ALA A 73 10.67 6.54 -4.35
CA ALA A 73 11.30 5.30 -3.90
C ALA A 73 10.26 4.32 -3.35
N LEU A 74 9.36 4.80 -2.48
CA LEU A 74 8.26 3.99 -1.93
C LEU A 74 7.32 3.48 -3.04
N LEU A 75 6.99 4.32 -4.02
CA LEU A 75 6.17 3.91 -5.17
C LEU A 75 6.85 2.79 -5.98
N GLY A 76 8.17 2.87 -6.16
CA GLY A 76 8.96 1.82 -6.81
C GLY A 76 8.89 0.49 -6.06
N LEU A 77 9.03 0.52 -4.73
CA LEU A 77 8.89 -0.68 -3.88
C LEU A 77 7.49 -1.30 -4.01
N LEU A 78 6.43 -0.48 -3.96
CA LEU A 78 5.05 -0.92 -4.14
C LEU A 78 4.83 -1.54 -5.53
N HIS A 79 5.38 -0.95 -6.58
CA HIS A 79 5.26 -1.45 -7.95
C HIS A 79 5.94 -2.83 -8.11
N THR A 80 7.14 -2.97 -7.58
CA THR A 80 7.88 -4.25 -7.59
C THR A 80 7.11 -5.33 -6.82
N ALA A 81 6.61 -5.02 -5.63
CA ALA A 81 5.83 -5.94 -4.81
C ALA A 81 4.52 -6.37 -5.49
N ALA A 82 3.79 -5.43 -6.10
CA ALA A 82 2.55 -5.72 -6.81
C ALA A 82 2.77 -6.68 -7.98
N ARG A 83 3.82 -6.46 -8.77
CA ARG A 83 4.18 -7.34 -9.90
C ARG A 83 4.54 -8.75 -9.45
N ALA A 84 5.31 -8.87 -8.37
CA ALA A 84 5.67 -10.17 -7.81
C ALA A 84 4.45 -10.99 -7.36
N CYS A 85 3.37 -10.33 -6.94
CA CYS A 85 2.13 -10.98 -6.49
C CYS A 85 1.03 -11.06 -7.56
N GLY A 86 1.33 -10.71 -8.82
CA GLY A 86 0.35 -10.72 -9.90
C GLY A 86 -0.75 -9.65 -9.76
N LEU A 87 -0.55 -8.66 -8.89
CA LEU A 87 -1.39 -7.47 -8.82
C LEU A 87 -0.97 -6.55 -9.96
N SER A 88 -1.64 -6.68 -11.10
CA SER A 88 -1.48 -5.72 -12.19
C SER A 88 -2.07 -4.38 -11.74
N PRO A 89 -1.31 -3.27 -11.77
CA PRO A 89 -1.92 -1.96 -11.77
C PRO A 89 -2.62 -1.83 -13.12
N THR A 90 -3.90 -2.23 -13.19
CA THR A 90 -4.69 -1.91 -14.37
C THR A 90 -4.72 -0.39 -14.48
N PRO A 91 -4.32 0.20 -15.63
CA PRO A 91 -4.65 1.58 -15.88
C PRO A 91 -6.19 1.65 -15.89
N LYS A 92 -6.77 2.34 -14.90
CA LYS A 92 -8.12 2.89 -15.04
C LYS A 92 -8.01 4.03 -16.06
N GLY A 93 -7.87 3.64 -17.33
CA GLY A 93 -8.14 4.50 -18.47
C GLY A 93 -9.54 4.16 -18.93
N ASP A 94 -10.51 4.91 -18.44
CA ASP A 94 -11.82 5.02 -19.07
C ASP A 94 -11.90 6.39 -19.73
N VAL A 95 -12.29 6.34 -21.00
CA VAL A 95 -12.91 7.39 -21.83
C VAL A 95 -12.01 8.51 -22.38
N SER A 96 -11.70 8.40 -23.67
CA SER A 96 -12.25 9.30 -24.70
C SER A 96 -12.45 8.53 -26.00
#